data_AF-A0A1H4IEI5-F1
#
_entry.id   AF-A0A1H4IEI5-F1
#
_cell.length_a   1.000
_cell.length_b   1.000
_cell.length_c   1.000
_cell.angle_alpha   90.00
_cell.angle_beta   90.00
_cell.angle_gamma   90.00
#
_symmetry.space_group_name_H-M   'P 1'
#
loop_
_entity.id
_entity.type
_entity.pdbx_description
1 polymer ?
#
loop_
_entity_poly.entity_id
_entity_poly.type
_entity_poly.pdbx_seq_one_letter_code
_entity_poly.pdbx_strand_id
1 'polypeptide(L)' 'MSTPMYAVGVVLVLVTLVIALATPFVLVHYRIPYEHGPECWWCHPHLLPRRRRAR' A
#
# COMPACT_ATOMS: atom_id res chain seq x y z
N MET A 1 -17.89 -29.24 7.14
CA MET A 1 -17.34 -28.04 6.47
C MET A 1 -16.05 -28.45 5.79
N SER A 2 -15.91 -28.29 4.47
CA SER A 2 -14.77 -28.83 3.73
C SER A 2 -13.55 -27.89 3.81
N THR A 3 -12.35 -28.47 3.82
CA THR A 3 -11.05 -27.76 3.82
C THR A 3 -10.97 -26.59 2.81
N PRO A 4 -11.45 -26.72 1.55
CA PRO A 4 -11.45 -25.58 0.62
C PRO A 4 -12.33 -24.41 1.06
N MET A 5 -13.47 -24.64 1.72
CA MET A 5 -14.32 -23.55 2.20
C MET A 5 -13.62 -22.72 3.28
N TYR A 6 -12.86 -23.38 4.18
CA TYR A 6 -12.05 -22.67 5.16
C TYR A 6 -10.93 -21.87 4.52
N ALA A 7 -10.23 -22.44 3.53
CA ALA A 7 -9.19 -21.74 2.80
C ALA A 7 -9.73 -20.46 2.13
N VAL A 8 -10.88 -20.55 1.48
CA VAL A 8 -11.55 -19.38 0.86
C VAL A 8 -11.89 -18.33 1.92
N GLY A 9 -12.46 -18.74 3.06
CA GLY A 9 -12.79 -17.83 4.15
C GLY A 9 -11.57 -17.08 4.69
N VAL A 10 -10.46 -17.80 4.92
CA VAL A 10 -9.21 -17.20 5.39
C VAL A 10 -8.64 -16.20 4.38
N VAL A 11 -8.64 -16.56 3.09
CA VAL A 11 -8.17 -15.67 2.02
C VAL A 11 -8.99 -14.37 1.99
N LEU A 12 -10.31 -14.46 2.09
CA LEU A 12 -11.18 -13.27 2.12
C LEU A 12 -10.90 -12.38 3.33
N VAL A 13 -10.71 -12.96 4.51
CA VAL A 13 -10.36 -12.21 5.73
C VAL A 13 -9.03 -11.48 5.55
N LEU A 14 -8.01 -12.16 5.02
CA LEU A 14 -6.70 -11.56 4.78
C LEU A 14 -6.77 -10.42 3.76
N VAL A 15 -7.50 -10.61 2.65
CA VAL A 15 -7.72 -9.57 1.65
C VAL A 15 -8.41 -8.36 2.27
N THR A 16 -9.47 -8.59 3.06
CA THR A 16 -10.21 -7.53 3.74
C THR A 16 -9.32 -6.75 4.71
N LEU A 17 -8.47 -7.46 5.46
CA LEU A 17 -7.50 -6.85 6.38
C LEU A 17 -6.50 -5.97 5.63
N VAL A 18 -5.96 -6.45 4.51
CA VAL A 18 -5.04 -5.67 3.66
C VAL A 18 -5.71 -4.40 3.16
N ILE A 19 -6.95 -4.49 2.67
CA ILE A 19 -7.71 -3.32 2.20
C ILE A 19 -7.93 -2.31 3.33
N ALA A 20 -8.36 -2.78 4.51
CA ALA A 20 -8.60 -1.91 5.66
C ALA A 20 -7.34 -1.15 6.09
N LEU A 21 -6.18 -1.81 6.07
CA LEU A 21 -4.89 -1.21 6.41
C LEU A 21 -4.37 -0.26 5.31
N ALA A 22 -4.59 -0.57 4.02
CA ALA A 22 -4.12 0.25 2.92
C ALA A 22 -4.97 1.52 2.70
N THR A 23 -6.27 1.46 3.00
CA THR A 23 -7.21 2.57 2.77
C THR A 23 -6.78 3.92 3.38
N PRO A 24 -6.39 4.02 4.67
CA PRO A 24 -5.96 5.31 5.23
C PRO A 24 -4.73 5.87 4.52
N PHE A 25 -3.79 5.02 4.10
CA PHE A 25 -2.62 5.45 3.34
C PHE A 25 -3.05 6.05 1.99
N VAL A 26 -3.96 5.40 1.26
CA VAL A 26 -4.46 5.90 -0.02
C VAL A 26 -5.19 7.23 0.16
N LEU A 27 -6.03 7.35 1.19
CA LEU A 27 -6.79 8.58 1.48
C LEU A 27 -5.87 9.76 1.82
N VAL A 28 -4.86 9.53 2.67
CA VAL A 28 -3.85 10.56 3.00
C VAL A 28 -3.06 10.94 1.76
N HIS A 29 -2.66 9.96 0.96
CA HIS A 29 -1.90 10.19 -0.27
C HIS A 29 -2.67 11.04 -1.28
N TYR A 30 -3.95 10.72 -1.53
CA TYR A 30 -4.78 11.42 -2.50
C TYR A 30 -5.19 12.83 -2.04
N ARG A 31 -5.27 13.07 -0.72
CA ARG A 31 -5.65 14.38 -0.16
C ARG A 31 -4.57 15.46 -0.33
N ILE A 32 -3.32 15.07 -0.50
CA ILE A 32 -2.17 15.99 -0.56
C ILE A 32 -1.47 15.91 -1.93
N PRO A 33 -2.17 16.00 -3.07
CA PRO A 33 -1.60 15.67 -4.37
C PRO A 33 -0.53 16.68 -4.85
N TYR A 34 -0.55 17.90 -4.31
CA TYR A 34 0.34 19.00 -4.72
C TYR A 34 1.68 19.05 -3.95
N GLU A 35 1.82 18.31 -2.84
CA GLU A 35 3.04 18.33 -2.00
C GLU A 35 3.90 17.05 -2.18
N HIS A 36 3.58 16.17 -3.13
CA HIS A 36 4.40 14.98 -3.38
C HIS A 36 5.64 15.36 -4.18
N GLY A 37 6.72 15.71 -3.47
CA GLY A 37 8.03 15.90 -4.07
C GLY A 37 8.68 14.58 -4.52
N PRO A 38 9.88 14.62 -5.11
CA PRO A 38 10.57 13.46 -5.71
C PRO A 38 10.95 12.38 -4.69
N GLU A 39 10.77 12.63 -3.40
CA GLU A 39 10.90 11.65 -2.32
C GLU A 39 9.66 10.78 -2.10
N CYS A 40 8.51 11.14 -2.69
CA CYS A 40 7.29 10.33 -2.57
C CYS A 40 7.44 9.01 -3.34
N TRP A 41 7.67 7.93 -2.60
CA TRP A 41 7.87 6.59 -3.14
C TRP A 41 6.65 6.02 -3.88
N TRP A 42 5.46 6.53 -3.57
CA TRP A 42 4.21 6.09 -4.19
C TRP A 42 3.94 6.78 -5.53
N CYS A 43 4.24 8.09 -5.63
CA CYS A 43 4.16 8.84 -6.90
C CYS A 43 5.34 8.52 -7.83
N HIS A 44 6.52 8.30 -7.27
CA HIS A 44 7.77 8.16 -8.02
C HIS A 44 8.57 6.91 -7.63
N PRO A 45 8.01 5.70 -7.83
CA PRO A 45 8.68 4.46 -7.46
C PRO A 45 10.05 4.27 -8.15
N HIS A 46 10.23 4.85 -9.33
CA HIS A 46 11.50 4.80 -10.08
C HIS A 46 12.56 5.83 -9.62
N LEU A 47 12.20 6.84 -8.82
CA LEU A 47 13.15 7.86 -8.33
C LEU A 47 13.80 7.47 -6.98
N LEU A 48 13.31 6.40 -6.34
CA LEU A 48 13.82 5.88 -5.08
C LEU A 48 15.26 5.33 -5.06
N PRO A 49 15.86 4.79 -6.15
CA PRO A 49 17.10 4.05 -6.02
C PRO A 49 18.37 4.92 -5.91
N ARG A 50 18.29 6.26 -5.82
CA ARG A 50 19.48 7.12 -5.75
C ARG A 50 19.63 8.00 -4.50
N ARG A 51 18.59 8.14 -3.66
CA ARG A 51 18.66 9.00 -2.46
C ARG A 51 19.27 8.37 -1.20
N ARG A 52 19.80 7.13 -1.25
CA ARG A 52 20.58 6.53 -0.15
C ARG A 52 22.10 6.72 -0.25
N ARG A 53 22.61 7.62 -1.09
CA ARG A 53 24.07 7.89 -1.20
C ARG A 53 24.51 9.33 -0.90
N ALA A 54 23.61 10.24 -0.53
CA ALA A 54 24.01 11.61 -0.21
C ALA A 54 23.09 12.25 0.84
N ARG A 55 23.22 11.80 2.08
CA ARG A 55 23.28 12.57 3.33
C ARG A 55 23.04 11.64 4.51
#